data_AF-A0A1X2BSM8-F1
#
_entry.id   AF-A0A1X2BSM8-F1
#
_cell.length_a   1.000
_cell.length_b   1.000
_cell.length_c   1.000
_cell.angle_alpha   90.00
_cell.angle_beta   90.00
_cell.angle_gamma   90.00
#
_symmetry.space_group_name_H-M   'P 1'
#
loop_
_entity.id
_entity.type
_entity.pdbx_description
1 polymer ?
#
loop_
_entity_poly.entity_id
_entity_poly.type
_entity_poly.pdbx_seq_one_letter_code
_entity_poly.pdbx_strand_id
1 'polypeptide(L)'
;MATRVTSIAVIGMACLMLLLSGCSTAPPSSEAPSSATSTVDSPLMADIRQAVDATKALTSAHLAVRTTGQIDSMLGITSADVDVRANPLTAKGVCTYHDEAGVPFRVKDDTISVKLFDDWTNLGSVSDLSASRLLDPINGVAKMLSGVTNLQSQGPEVIDGVPTTRITGTLPPDTVKILVPDARNSAPATVWIASDGSHRLVRASVDLGSGKSVQVTLSKWNEPVNVD
;
A
#
# COMPACT_ATOMS: atom_id res chain seq x y z
N MET A 1 2.13 25.75 65.67
CA MET A 1 1.33 25.57 64.44
C MET A 1 1.74 24.23 63.84
N ALA A 2 0.91 23.23 63.57
CA ALA A 2 -0.52 23.00 63.77
C ALA A 2 -0.73 21.47 63.73
N THR A 3 -1.60 20.95 64.61
CA THR A 3 -2.59 19.86 64.40
C THR A 3 -2.08 18.46 63.97
N ARG A 4 -2.00 17.46 64.88
CA ARG A 4 -2.97 16.33 65.13
C ARG A 4 -3.43 15.62 63.84
N VAL A 5 -3.32 14.29 63.70
CA VAL A 5 -4.25 13.26 64.25
C VAL A 5 -3.62 11.85 64.25
N THR A 6 -4.18 11.05 65.16
CA THR A 6 -3.93 9.73 65.75
C THR A 6 -3.79 8.46 64.88
N SER A 7 -3.13 7.49 65.53
CA SER A 7 -2.88 6.05 65.33
C SER A 7 -4.05 5.11 64.96
N ILE A 8 -3.72 3.89 64.46
CA ILE A 8 -4.13 2.51 64.90
C ILE A 8 -3.79 1.50 63.75
N ALA A 9 -2.77 0.66 63.90
CA ALA A 9 -2.77 -0.82 64.10
C ALA A 9 -3.71 -1.64 63.18
N VAL A 10 -3.28 -2.71 62.47
CA VAL A 10 -3.23 -4.14 62.90
C VAL A 10 -2.69 -4.93 61.67
N ILE A 11 -1.51 -5.59 61.66
CA ILE A 11 -1.13 -6.97 62.08
C ILE A 11 -1.94 -8.13 61.45
N GLY A 12 -1.22 -9.06 60.79
CA GLY A 12 -1.58 -10.48 60.60
C GLY A 12 -1.72 -10.88 59.13
N MET A 13 -0.75 -11.46 58.42
CA MET A 13 0.00 -12.71 58.62
C MET A 13 -0.92 -13.93 58.80
N ALA A 14 -1.06 -14.75 57.75
CA ALA A 14 -0.79 -16.20 57.78
C ALA A 14 -1.21 -16.89 56.48
N CYS A 15 -0.24 -17.59 55.87
CA CYS A 15 -0.44 -18.69 54.95
C CYS A 15 -1.22 -19.84 55.61
N LEU A 16 -2.02 -20.60 54.85
CA LEU A 16 -1.86 -22.06 54.79
C LEU A 16 -2.58 -22.67 53.56
N MET A 17 -1.90 -23.63 52.96
CA MET A 17 -2.28 -24.42 51.78
C MET A 17 -3.12 -25.66 52.12
N LEU A 18 -3.54 -26.38 51.06
CA LEU A 18 -3.84 -27.82 50.90
C LEU A 18 -5.32 -28.22 51.11
N LEU A 19 -6.02 -29.10 50.37
CA LEU A 19 -5.91 -29.98 49.17
C LEU A 19 -7.40 -30.38 48.85
N LEU A 20 -7.87 -30.90 47.70
CA LEU A 20 -7.62 -32.21 47.06
C LEU A 20 -8.33 -32.29 45.67
N SER A 21 -7.61 -32.90 44.72
CA SER A 21 -7.99 -33.93 43.74
C SER A 21 -9.21 -33.81 42.81
N GLY A 22 -8.91 -33.78 41.50
CA GLY A 22 -9.80 -34.22 40.40
C GLY A 22 -8.98 -34.52 39.15
N CYS A 23 -8.39 -35.72 39.06
CA CYS A 23 -7.73 -36.22 37.86
C CYS A 23 -8.76 -36.75 36.86
N SER A 24 -8.74 -36.24 35.63
CA SER A 24 -9.06 -37.04 34.44
C SER A 24 -8.06 -36.69 33.35
N THR A 25 -7.43 -37.73 32.81
CA THR A 25 -6.25 -37.68 31.95
C THR A 25 -6.65 -37.57 30.47
N ALA A 26 -6.17 -36.53 29.77
CA ALA A 26 -5.96 -36.53 28.31
C ALA A 26 -4.93 -35.43 27.93
N PRO A 27 -3.84 -35.72 27.19
CA PRO A 27 -2.92 -34.70 26.66
C PRO A 27 -3.10 -34.51 25.14
N PRO A 28 -2.42 -33.54 24.50
CA PRO A 28 -2.49 -32.09 24.67
C PRO A 28 -3.04 -31.44 23.38
N SER A 29 -3.55 -30.22 23.45
CA SER A 29 -3.74 -29.39 22.26
C SER A 29 -3.24 -27.99 22.55
N SER A 30 -1.97 -27.75 22.23
CA SER A 30 -1.47 -26.40 21.99
C SER A 30 -2.22 -25.84 20.80
N GLU A 31 -3.31 -25.11 21.06
CA GLU A 31 -3.84 -24.18 20.07
C GLU A 31 -2.85 -23.01 19.98
N ALA A 32 -1.96 -23.11 18.99
CA ALA A 32 -1.39 -21.94 18.36
C ALA A 32 -2.54 -20.98 18.01
N PRO A 33 -2.36 -19.65 18.12
CA PRO A 33 -3.38 -18.73 17.64
C PRO A 33 -3.62 -19.04 16.16
N SER A 34 -4.81 -19.56 15.88
CA SER A 34 -5.25 -19.88 14.54
C SER A 34 -5.28 -18.56 13.77
N SER A 35 -4.25 -18.34 12.96
CA SER A 35 -4.22 -17.30 11.94
C SER A 35 -5.43 -17.56 11.03
N ALA A 36 -6.52 -16.88 11.34
CA ALA A 36 -7.74 -16.93 10.55
C ALA A 36 -7.44 -16.35 9.17
N THR A 37 -7.18 -17.24 8.24
CA THR A 37 -7.28 -16.99 6.80
C THR A 37 -8.76 -16.80 6.49
N SER A 38 -9.26 -15.57 6.60
CA SER A 38 -10.56 -15.20 6.05
C SER A 38 -10.38 -14.05 5.07
N THR A 39 -10.15 -14.46 3.83
CA THR A 39 -10.42 -13.66 2.64
C THR A 39 -11.89 -13.25 2.63
N VAL A 40 -12.13 -11.95 2.41
CA VAL A 40 -13.35 -11.28 1.93
C VAL A 40 -13.96 -10.20 2.85
N ASP A 41 -13.98 -10.32 4.18
CA ASP A 41 -14.59 -9.29 5.07
C ASP A 41 -13.79 -8.95 6.34
N SER A 42 -12.46 -8.91 6.23
CA SER A 42 -11.64 -8.31 7.29
C SER A 42 -11.82 -6.78 7.33
N PRO A 43 -11.83 -6.12 8.50
CA PRO A 43 -11.74 -4.66 8.60
C PRO A 43 -10.59 -4.06 7.78
N LEU A 44 -9.50 -4.80 7.60
CA LEU A 44 -8.37 -4.40 6.75
C LEU A 44 -8.73 -4.38 5.27
N MET A 45 -9.53 -5.34 4.79
CA MET A 45 -10.05 -5.30 3.41
C MET A 45 -10.99 -4.11 3.21
N ALA A 46 -11.80 -3.78 4.23
CA ALA A 46 -12.68 -2.62 4.17
C ALA A 46 -11.88 -1.31 4.07
N ASP A 47 -10.82 -1.16 4.86
CA ASP A 47 -9.93 0.01 4.81
C ASP A 47 -9.23 0.13 3.44
N ILE A 48 -8.71 -0.98 2.91
CA ILE A 48 -8.13 -1.02 1.56
C ILE A 48 -9.17 -0.61 0.50
N ARG A 49 -10.41 -1.10 0.57
CA ARG A 49 -11.47 -0.71 -0.37
C ARG A 49 -11.76 0.79 -0.31
N GLN A 50 -11.88 1.36 0.89
CA GLN A 50 -12.08 2.79 1.08
C GLN A 50 -10.92 3.61 0.51
N ALA A 51 -9.68 3.14 0.69
CA ALA A 51 -8.53 3.82 0.11
C ALA A 51 -8.52 3.80 -1.41
N VAL A 52 -8.97 2.69 -2.00
CA VAL A 52 -9.12 2.61 -3.43
C VAL A 52 -10.25 3.53 -3.93
N ASP A 53 -11.39 3.58 -3.26
CA ASP A 53 -12.48 4.48 -3.64
C ASP A 53 -12.11 5.95 -3.47
N ALA A 54 -11.38 6.31 -2.41
CA ALA A 54 -10.79 7.64 -2.24
C ALA A 54 -9.81 7.99 -3.37
N THR A 55 -9.02 7.01 -3.82
CA THR A 55 -8.08 7.19 -4.95
C THR A 55 -8.82 7.40 -6.28
N LYS A 56 -9.91 6.66 -6.54
CA LYS A 56 -10.75 6.85 -7.74
C LYS A 56 -11.42 8.22 -7.77
N ALA A 57 -11.74 8.77 -6.61
CA ALA A 57 -12.38 10.08 -6.49
C ALA A 57 -11.42 11.25 -6.70
N LEU A 58 -10.11 11.00 -6.88
CA LEU A 58 -9.13 12.05 -7.10
C LEU A 58 -9.33 12.73 -8.45
N THR A 59 -9.32 14.06 -8.44
CA THR A 59 -9.26 14.88 -9.66
C THR A 59 -7.82 15.13 -10.08
N SER A 60 -6.91 15.17 -9.10
CA SER A 60 -5.46 15.32 -9.30
C SER A 60 -4.66 14.74 -8.13
N ALA A 61 -3.40 14.44 -8.39
CA ALA A 61 -2.41 14.08 -7.37
C ALA A 61 -0.98 14.23 -7.91
N HIS A 62 -0.01 14.35 -7.00
CA HIS A 62 1.39 14.14 -7.32
C HIS A 62 1.77 12.68 -7.05
N LEU A 63 2.43 12.04 -8.01
CA LEU A 63 2.89 10.66 -7.94
C LEU A 63 4.42 10.60 -7.98
N ALA A 64 5.01 9.98 -6.97
CA ALA A 64 6.42 9.60 -6.95
C ALA A 64 6.53 8.08 -7.13
N VAL A 65 7.00 7.63 -8.29
CA VAL A 65 7.20 6.22 -8.65
C VAL A 65 8.68 5.89 -8.51
N ARG A 66 9.00 4.74 -7.91
CA ARG A 66 10.35 4.22 -7.75
C ARG A 66 10.36 2.73 -8.03
N THR A 67 11.35 2.24 -8.77
CA THR A 67 11.56 0.82 -8.99
C THR A 67 12.94 0.38 -8.50
N THR A 68 13.04 -0.88 -8.10
CA THR A 68 14.32 -1.56 -7.89
C THR A 68 14.46 -2.65 -8.96
N GLY A 69 15.66 -2.78 -9.53
CA GLY A 69 15.92 -3.68 -10.66
C GLY A 69 15.24 -3.26 -11.96
N GLN A 70 15.45 -4.06 -13.02
CA GLN A 70 14.87 -3.82 -14.33
C GLN A 70 13.48 -4.46 -14.46
N ILE A 71 12.49 -3.64 -14.80
CA ILE A 71 11.09 -4.02 -14.99
C ILE A 71 10.65 -3.56 -16.38
N ASP A 72 10.51 -4.50 -17.32
CA ASP A 72 10.33 -4.15 -18.73
C ASP A 72 8.99 -3.45 -19.01
N SER A 73 7.96 -3.70 -18.20
CA SER A 73 6.66 -3.03 -18.28
C SER A 73 6.68 -1.54 -17.90
N MET A 74 7.80 -1.05 -17.35
CA MET A 74 7.99 0.37 -17.03
C MET A 74 8.55 1.18 -18.20
N LEU A 75 8.67 0.58 -19.40
CA LEU A 75 9.07 1.27 -20.62
C LEU A 75 10.45 1.97 -20.50
N GLY A 76 11.38 1.36 -19.76
CA GLY A 76 12.71 1.94 -19.51
C GLY A 76 12.75 3.02 -18.42
N ILE A 77 11.63 3.30 -17.73
CA ILE A 77 11.55 4.25 -16.62
C ILE A 77 11.85 3.55 -15.29
N THR A 78 12.74 4.10 -14.48
CA THR A 78 13.08 3.57 -13.14
C THR A 78 12.62 4.45 -11.98
N SER A 79 12.38 5.73 -12.24
CA SER A 79 11.71 6.64 -11.31
C SER A 79 10.90 7.69 -12.06
N ALA A 80 9.84 8.21 -11.44
CA ALA A 80 9.10 9.35 -11.95
C ALA A 80 8.58 10.20 -10.80
N ASP A 81 8.54 11.52 -11.00
CA ASP A 81 7.89 12.49 -10.13
C ASP A 81 6.99 13.35 -11.01
N VAL A 82 5.68 13.08 -10.95
CA VAL A 82 4.71 13.57 -11.93
C VAL A 82 3.46 14.09 -11.25
N ASP A 83 2.99 15.24 -11.71
CA ASP A 83 1.65 15.72 -11.40
C ASP A 83 0.67 15.11 -12.41
N VAL A 84 -0.48 14.63 -11.91
CA VAL A 84 -1.50 13.94 -12.69
C VAL A 84 -2.83 14.65 -12.52
N ARG A 85 -3.55 14.85 -13.63
CA ARG A 85 -4.97 15.19 -13.68
C ARG A 85 -5.73 13.98 -14.20
N ALA A 86 -6.80 13.60 -13.52
CA ALA A 86 -7.55 12.39 -13.83
C ALA A 86 -8.45 12.52 -15.07
N ASN A 87 -8.99 13.73 -15.34
CA ASN A 87 -9.93 13.93 -16.43
C ASN A 87 -9.77 15.31 -17.12
N PRO A 88 -9.40 15.37 -18.41
CA PRO A 88 -8.85 14.24 -19.19
C PRO A 88 -7.53 13.75 -18.57
N LEU A 89 -7.24 12.46 -18.71
CA LEU A 89 -6.01 11.87 -18.16
C LEU A 89 -4.80 12.55 -18.78
N THR A 90 -4.09 13.31 -17.95
CA THR A 90 -2.89 14.06 -18.34
C THR A 90 -1.90 14.03 -17.20
N ALA A 91 -0.63 13.88 -17.53
CA ALA A 91 0.43 13.86 -16.54
C ALA A 91 1.64 14.64 -17.06
N LYS A 92 2.38 15.27 -16.15
CA LYS A 92 3.58 16.03 -16.49
C LYS A 92 4.56 16.00 -15.33
N GLY A 93 5.83 15.88 -15.64
CA GLY A 93 6.89 15.92 -14.63
C GLY A 93 8.21 15.48 -15.20
N VAL A 94 8.97 14.78 -14.38
CA VAL A 94 10.29 14.25 -14.76
C VAL A 94 10.39 12.77 -14.42
N CYS A 95 11.24 12.06 -15.15
CA CYS A 95 11.56 10.67 -14.87
C CYS A 95 13.06 10.40 -14.98
N THR A 96 13.46 9.22 -14.53
CA THR A 96 14.72 8.60 -14.92
C THR A 96 14.41 7.59 -16.01
N TYR A 97 14.96 7.78 -17.19
CA TYR A 97 14.73 6.95 -18.38
C TYR A 97 16.07 6.41 -18.89
N HIS A 98 16.23 5.09 -18.95
CA HIS A 98 17.51 4.43 -19.31
C HIS A 98 18.73 5.03 -18.58
N ASP A 99 18.62 5.15 -17.25
CA ASP A 99 19.63 5.70 -16.34
C ASP A 99 19.91 7.21 -16.48
N GLU A 100 19.24 7.91 -17.41
CA GLU A 100 19.27 9.37 -17.50
C GLU A 100 18.21 9.99 -16.58
N ALA A 101 18.65 10.72 -15.56
CA ALA A 101 17.76 11.38 -14.60
C ALA A 101 17.29 12.75 -15.08
N GLY A 102 16.09 13.16 -14.66
CA GLY A 102 15.55 14.49 -14.96
C GLY A 102 14.98 14.64 -16.37
N VAL A 103 14.73 13.53 -17.06
CA VAL A 103 14.15 13.50 -18.39
C VAL A 103 12.70 13.99 -18.31
N PRO A 104 12.29 15.02 -19.07
CA PRO A 104 10.91 15.49 -19.04
C PRO A 104 9.95 14.39 -19.50
N PHE A 105 8.89 14.19 -18.74
CA PHE A 105 7.88 13.15 -18.97
C PHE A 105 6.50 13.78 -19.13
N ARG A 106 5.67 13.21 -20.01
CA ARG A 106 4.25 13.54 -20.08
C ARG A 106 3.37 12.37 -20.50
N VAL A 107 2.11 12.46 -20.10
CA VAL A 107 0.99 11.72 -20.70
C VAL A 107 0.02 12.74 -21.28
N LYS A 108 -0.30 12.59 -22.58
CA LYS A 108 -1.26 13.43 -23.28
C LYS A 108 -1.97 12.63 -24.35
N ASP A 109 -3.30 12.72 -24.42
CA ASP A 109 -4.13 12.06 -25.43
C ASP A 109 -3.80 10.57 -25.58
N ASP A 110 -3.79 9.84 -24.46
CA ASP A 110 -3.39 8.42 -24.33
C ASP A 110 -1.90 8.13 -24.61
N THR A 111 -1.11 9.09 -25.06
CA THR A 111 0.31 8.88 -25.40
C THR A 111 1.23 9.15 -24.22
N ILE A 112 2.12 8.21 -23.93
CA ILE A 112 3.22 8.33 -22.96
C ILE A 112 4.45 8.83 -23.71
N SER A 113 5.09 9.89 -23.25
CA SER A 113 6.28 10.42 -23.91
C SER A 113 7.34 10.93 -22.95
N VAL A 114 8.58 10.83 -23.39
CA VAL A 114 9.73 11.50 -22.78
C VAL A 114 10.32 12.51 -23.76
N LYS A 115 10.95 13.55 -23.27
CA LYS A 115 11.67 14.51 -24.11
C LYS A 115 13.15 14.15 -24.14
N LEU A 116 13.65 13.78 -25.32
CA LEU A 116 15.07 13.50 -25.56
C LEU A 116 15.61 14.62 -26.45
N PHE A 117 16.64 15.32 -25.98
CA PHE A 117 17.09 16.56 -26.61
C PHE A 117 15.92 17.57 -26.74
N ASP A 118 15.57 17.96 -27.97
CA ASP A 118 14.49 18.89 -28.26
C ASP A 118 13.17 18.22 -28.65
N ASP A 119 13.16 16.91 -28.83
CA ASP A 119 12.03 16.16 -29.39
C ASP A 119 11.32 15.27 -28.35
N TRP A 120 9.99 15.19 -28.48
CA TRP A 120 9.19 14.24 -27.71
C TRP A 120 9.19 12.88 -28.39
N THR A 121 9.68 11.88 -27.68
CA THR A 121 9.68 10.47 -28.10
C THR A 121 8.48 9.75 -27.49
N ASN A 122 7.68 9.10 -28.35
CA ASN A 122 6.56 8.27 -27.93
C ASN A 122 7.09 6.92 -27.39
N LEU A 123 6.73 6.58 -26.15
CA LEU A 123 7.10 5.32 -25.50
C LEU A 123 6.01 4.25 -25.59
N GLY A 124 4.79 4.64 -25.95
CA GLY A 124 3.61 3.79 -26.00
C GLY A 124 2.35 4.56 -25.61
N SER A 125 1.25 3.82 -25.46
CA SER A 125 -0.01 4.37 -24.98
C SER A 125 -0.33 3.94 -23.55
N VAL A 126 -1.14 4.72 -22.84
CA VAL A 126 -1.66 4.29 -21.54
C VAL A 126 -2.53 3.07 -21.74
N SER A 127 -3.40 3.06 -22.76
CA SER A 127 -4.26 1.91 -23.08
C SER A 127 -3.50 0.59 -23.33
N ASP A 128 -2.26 0.64 -23.83
CA ASP A 128 -1.40 -0.55 -24.00
C ASP A 128 -0.73 -1.02 -22.71
N LEU A 129 -0.59 -0.16 -21.69
CA LEU A 129 -0.07 -0.58 -20.40
C LEU A 129 -0.99 -1.63 -19.80
N SER A 130 -0.45 -2.78 -19.39
CA SER A 130 -1.24 -3.82 -18.73
C SER A 130 -2.01 -3.29 -17.51
N ALA A 131 -1.43 -2.29 -16.82
CA ALA A 131 -2.04 -1.60 -15.69
C ALA A 131 -3.20 -0.65 -16.05
N SER A 132 -3.38 -0.20 -17.30
CA SER A 132 -4.53 0.65 -17.65
C SER A 132 -5.86 -0.06 -17.51
N ARG A 133 -5.86 -1.39 -17.68
CA ARG A 133 -7.02 -2.24 -17.40
C ARG A 133 -7.38 -2.31 -15.92
N LEU A 134 -6.47 -1.91 -15.01
CA LEU A 134 -6.76 -1.70 -13.58
C LEU A 134 -7.41 -0.34 -13.30
N LEU A 135 -7.28 0.61 -14.22
CA LEU A 135 -7.90 1.93 -14.10
C LEU A 135 -9.41 1.89 -14.39
N ASP A 136 -9.97 0.73 -14.74
CA ASP A 136 -11.41 0.51 -14.69
C ASP A 136 -11.87 0.60 -13.21
N PRO A 137 -12.71 1.60 -12.87
CA PRO A 137 -13.08 1.88 -11.49
C PRO A 137 -13.94 0.79 -10.83
N ILE A 138 -14.46 -0.17 -11.58
CA ILE A 138 -15.32 -1.24 -11.07
C ILE A 138 -14.61 -2.58 -11.20
N ASN A 139 -14.15 -2.94 -12.39
CA ASN A 139 -13.60 -4.25 -12.69
C ASN A 139 -12.11 -4.36 -12.35
N GLY A 140 -11.34 -3.28 -12.54
CA GLY A 140 -9.90 -3.27 -12.35
C GLY A 140 -9.53 -3.42 -10.88
N VAL A 141 -10.14 -2.58 -10.04
CA VAL A 141 -9.95 -2.61 -8.59
C VAL A 141 -10.47 -3.90 -7.96
N ALA A 142 -11.67 -4.35 -8.35
CA ALA A 142 -12.21 -5.60 -7.84
C ALA A 142 -11.29 -6.78 -8.17
N LYS A 143 -10.68 -6.78 -9.37
CA LYS A 143 -9.71 -7.79 -9.78
C LYS A 143 -8.39 -7.70 -9.01
N MET A 144 -7.89 -6.50 -8.73
CA MET A 144 -6.66 -6.31 -7.93
C MET A 144 -6.83 -6.81 -6.49
N LEU A 145 -7.99 -6.54 -5.90
CA LEU A 145 -8.33 -6.92 -4.53
C LEU A 145 -8.81 -8.38 -4.42
N SER A 146 -9.25 -8.97 -5.53
CA SER A 146 -9.66 -10.37 -5.57
C SER A 146 -8.46 -11.28 -5.32
N GLY A 147 -8.61 -12.18 -4.35
CA GLY A 147 -7.57 -13.16 -4.01
C GLY A 147 -6.38 -12.60 -3.24
N VAL A 148 -6.43 -11.33 -2.77
CA VAL A 148 -5.44 -10.84 -1.80
C VAL A 148 -5.56 -11.65 -0.51
N THR A 149 -4.45 -12.22 -0.07
CA THR A 149 -4.36 -13.08 1.11
C THR A 149 -3.36 -12.52 2.12
N ASN A 150 -3.31 -13.13 3.31
CA ASN A 150 -2.34 -12.82 4.36
C ASN A 150 -2.31 -11.34 4.77
N LEU A 151 -3.48 -10.71 4.83
CA LEU A 151 -3.57 -9.33 5.28
C LEU A 151 -3.21 -9.19 6.75
N GLN A 152 -2.29 -8.27 7.02
CA GLN A 152 -1.85 -7.96 8.37
C GLN A 152 -1.64 -6.46 8.51
N SER A 153 -2.20 -5.87 9.57
CA SER A 153 -1.80 -4.53 9.98
C SER A 153 -0.46 -4.62 10.71
N GLN A 154 0.50 -3.84 10.25
CA GLN A 154 1.82 -3.71 10.86
C GLN A 154 1.89 -2.54 11.85
N GLY A 155 0.76 -1.84 12.05
CA GLY A 155 0.66 -0.68 12.94
C GLY A 155 0.89 0.66 12.23
N PRO A 156 1.00 1.75 13.02
CA PRO A 156 1.14 3.10 12.49
C PRO A 156 2.56 3.38 11.97
N GLU A 157 2.65 4.14 10.89
CA GLU A 157 3.89 4.65 10.30
C GLU A 157 3.67 6.07 9.75
N VAL A 158 4.68 6.94 9.80
CA VAL A 158 4.59 8.29 9.23
C VAL A 158 5.35 8.32 7.91
N ILE A 159 4.65 8.66 6.83
CA ILE A 159 5.22 8.83 5.49
C ILE A 159 5.15 10.29 5.10
N ASP A 160 6.31 10.93 4.93
CA ASP A 160 6.42 12.34 4.49
C ASP A 160 5.55 13.31 5.32
N GLY A 161 5.47 13.07 6.63
CA GLY A 161 4.67 13.85 7.57
C GLY A 161 3.19 13.45 7.67
N VAL A 162 2.72 12.49 6.88
CA VAL A 162 1.35 11.96 6.93
C VAL A 162 1.30 10.72 7.82
N PRO A 163 0.50 10.71 8.91
CA PRO A 163 0.24 9.51 9.70
C PRO A 163 -0.53 8.47 8.89
N THR A 164 -0.05 7.23 8.88
CA THR A 164 -0.63 6.13 8.11
C THR A 164 -0.73 4.85 8.92
N THR A 165 -1.63 3.96 8.51
CA THR A 165 -1.65 2.55 8.90
C THR A 165 -0.93 1.75 7.81
N ARG A 166 0.11 1.02 8.19
CA ARG A 166 0.82 0.10 7.28
C ARG A 166 0.12 -1.25 7.25
N ILE A 167 -0.27 -1.70 6.06
CA ILE A 167 -0.95 -2.98 5.86
C ILE A 167 -0.16 -3.80 4.83
N THR A 168 0.22 -5.03 5.20
CA THR A 168 0.88 -5.99 4.31
C THR A 168 -0.12 -7.01 3.79
N GLY A 169 0.14 -7.58 2.61
CA GLY A 169 -0.64 -8.66 2.03
C GLY A 169 0.14 -9.42 0.96
N THR A 170 -0.52 -10.40 0.35
CA THR A 170 0.02 -11.18 -0.77
C THR A 170 -0.91 -11.05 -1.97
N LEU A 171 -0.39 -10.52 -3.08
CA LEU A 171 -1.08 -10.47 -4.36
C LEU A 171 -1.02 -11.83 -5.06
N PRO A 172 -2.13 -12.34 -5.60
CA PRO A 172 -2.12 -13.57 -6.37
C PRO A 172 -1.42 -13.36 -7.72
N PRO A 173 -0.83 -14.42 -8.33
CA PRO A 173 -0.07 -14.32 -9.57
C PRO A 173 -0.78 -13.56 -10.70
N ASP A 174 -2.09 -13.76 -10.87
CA ASP A 174 -2.84 -13.09 -11.93
C ASP A 174 -2.97 -11.58 -11.73
N THR A 175 -2.92 -11.09 -10.49
CA THR A 175 -2.81 -9.66 -10.19
C THR A 175 -1.39 -9.16 -10.45
N VAL A 176 -0.37 -9.94 -10.09
CA VAL A 176 1.04 -9.59 -10.35
C VAL A 176 1.34 -9.49 -11.83
N LYS A 177 0.73 -10.36 -12.66
CA LYS A 177 0.84 -10.33 -14.13
C LYS A 177 0.42 -9.00 -14.75
N ILE A 178 -0.40 -8.23 -14.06
CA ILE A 178 -0.82 -6.92 -14.54
C ILE A 178 0.33 -5.90 -14.46
N LEU A 179 1.22 -6.05 -13.48
CA LEU A 179 2.42 -5.24 -13.35
C LEU A 179 3.59 -5.85 -14.12
N VAL A 180 3.73 -7.17 -14.12
CA VAL A 180 4.81 -7.90 -14.80
C VAL A 180 4.20 -9.06 -15.58
N PRO A 181 3.95 -8.91 -16.89
CA PRO A 181 3.20 -9.90 -17.70
C PRO A 181 3.66 -11.36 -17.56
N ASP A 182 4.96 -11.58 -17.39
CA ASP A 182 5.56 -12.91 -17.26
C ASP A 182 5.57 -13.48 -15.83
N ALA A 183 4.99 -12.78 -14.86
CA ALA A 183 4.92 -13.22 -13.47
C ALA A 183 4.16 -14.55 -13.34
N ARG A 184 4.78 -15.50 -12.64
CA ARG A 184 4.19 -16.82 -12.35
C ARG A 184 3.84 -17.03 -10.88
N ASN A 185 4.36 -16.18 -10.01
CA ASN A 185 4.30 -16.32 -8.57
C ASN A 185 3.46 -15.20 -7.95
N SER A 186 2.98 -15.44 -6.74
CA SER A 186 2.41 -14.39 -5.90
C SER A 186 3.52 -13.41 -5.48
N ALA A 187 3.11 -12.19 -5.12
CA ALA A 187 4.02 -11.12 -4.71
C ALA A 187 3.59 -10.54 -3.36
N PRO A 188 4.51 -10.35 -2.40
CA PRO A 188 4.25 -9.51 -1.25
C PRO A 188 3.91 -8.09 -1.68
N ALA A 189 2.91 -7.50 -1.04
CA ALA A 189 2.54 -6.11 -1.24
C ALA A 189 2.36 -5.41 0.10
N THR A 190 2.50 -4.09 0.09
CA THR A 190 2.28 -3.24 1.25
C THR A 190 1.59 -1.97 0.80
N VAL A 191 0.61 -1.51 1.59
CA VAL A 191 -0.03 -0.21 1.43
C VAL A 191 0.06 0.58 2.72
N TRP A 192 0.12 1.90 2.58
CA TRP A 192 0.07 2.86 3.67
C TRP A 192 -1.13 3.76 3.42
N ILE A 193 -2.12 3.67 4.31
CA ILE A 193 -3.39 4.38 4.21
C ILE A 193 -3.42 5.45 5.29
N ALA A 194 -3.79 6.68 4.93
CA ALA A 194 -3.84 7.80 5.88
C ALA A 194 -4.78 7.50 7.05
N SER A 195 -4.30 7.70 8.29
CA SER A 195 -5.05 7.44 9.52
C SER A 195 -5.89 8.64 9.99
N ASP A 196 -5.98 9.70 9.18
CA ASP A 196 -6.71 10.95 9.46
C ASP A 196 -8.22 10.87 9.14
N GLY A 197 -8.72 9.67 8.82
CA GLY A 197 -10.12 9.42 8.43
C GLY A 197 -10.42 9.72 6.96
N SER A 198 -9.45 10.20 6.18
CA SER A 198 -9.62 10.41 4.73
C SER A 198 -9.49 9.13 3.91
N HIS A 199 -8.90 8.08 4.51
CA HIS A 199 -8.53 6.84 3.84
C HIS A 199 -7.66 7.04 2.60
N ARG A 200 -7.00 8.19 2.40
CA ARG A 200 -6.15 8.39 1.21
C ARG A 200 -5.04 7.34 1.16
N LEU A 201 -4.84 6.74 -0.01
CA LEU A 201 -3.64 5.95 -0.27
C LEU A 201 -2.44 6.89 -0.28
N VAL A 202 -1.49 6.67 0.64
CA VAL A 202 -0.25 7.45 0.75
C VAL A 202 0.89 6.77 0.03
N ARG A 203 1.00 5.45 0.17
CA ARG A 203 2.02 4.66 -0.53
C ARG A 203 1.50 3.27 -0.83
N ALA A 204 1.94 2.71 -1.95
CA ALA A 204 1.78 1.30 -2.28
C ALA A 204 3.12 0.75 -2.77
N SER A 205 3.44 -0.49 -2.43
CA SER A 205 4.61 -1.18 -2.94
C SER A 205 4.33 -2.65 -3.20
N VAL A 206 4.98 -3.21 -4.22
CA VAL A 206 4.95 -4.62 -4.56
C VAL A 206 6.38 -5.13 -4.72
N ASP A 207 6.71 -6.20 -4.00
CA ASP A 207 7.95 -6.95 -4.18
C ASP A 207 7.71 -8.06 -5.20
N LEU A 208 8.33 -7.92 -6.37
CA LEU A 208 8.18 -8.84 -7.50
C LEU A 208 9.15 -10.03 -7.40
N GLY A 209 9.95 -10.09 -6.34
CA GLY A 209 11.01 -11.08 -6.13
C GLY A 209 12.25 -10.80 -6.98
N SER A 210 13.31 -11.59 -6.74
CA SER A 210 14.58 -11.49 -7.49
C SER A 210 15.20 -10.08 -7.50
N GLY A 211 15.03 -9.33 -6.40
CA GLY A 211 15.53 -7.96 -6.27
C GLY A 211 14.74 -6.91 -7.05
N LYS A 212 13.54 -7.25 -7.56
CA LYS A 212 12.68 -6.33 -8.30
C LYS A 212 11.53 -5.83 -7.42
N SER A 213 11.26 -4.53 -7.45
CA SER A 213 10.12 -3.97 -6.73
C SER A 213 9.60 -2.70 -7.40
N VAL A 214 8.34 -2.38 -7.16
CA VAL A 214 7.72 -1.11 -7.56
C VAL A 214 7.13 -0.47 -6.31
N GLN A 215 7.34 0.84 -6.16
CA GLN A 215 6.73 1.67 -5.14
C GLN A 215 6.12 2.91 -5.79
N VAL A 216 4.93 3.29 -5.35
CA VAL A 216 4.26 4.53 -5.72
C VAL A 216 3.89 5.25 -4.44
N THR A 217 4.26 6.53 -4.32
CA THR A 217 3.84 7.42 -3.24
C THR A 217 2.96 8.51 -3.83
N LEU A 218 1.82 8.76 -3.20
CA LEU A 218 0.88 9.80 -3.57
C LEU A 218 0.99 10.96 -2.59
N SER A 219 0.86 12.18 -3.10
CA SER A 219 0.77 13.41 -2.31
C SER A 219 -0.04 14.47 -3.06
N LYS A 220 -0.27 15.63 -2.44
CA LYS A 220 -0.97 16.77 -3.07
C LYS A 220 -2.32 16.40 -3.68
N TRP A 221 -3.08 15.57 -2.98
CA TRP A 221 -4.38 15.08 -3.44
C TRP A 221 -5.35 16.24 -3.71
N ASN A 222 -5.92 16.27 -4.90
CA ASN A 222 -6.86 17.30 -5.37
C ASN A 222 -6.32 18.73 -5.37
N GLU A 223 -5.00 18.92 -5.25
CA GLU A 223 -4.38 20.24 -5.47
C GLU A 223 -4.38 20.58 -6.97
N PRO A 224 -4.56 21.85 -7.35
CA PRO A 224 -4.47 22.26 -8.75
C PRO A 224 -3.11 21.91 -9.35
N VAL A 225 -3.11 21.33 -10.56
CA VAL A 225 -1.90 20.93 -11.29
C VAL A 225 -1.81 21.63 -12.64
N ASN A 226 -0.59 21.91 -13.09
CA ASN A 226 -0.32 22.45 -14.42
C ASN A 226 0.30 21.35 -15.31
N VAL A 227 -0.56 20.64 -16.03
CA VAL A 227 -0.20 19.45 -16.83
C VAL A 227 -0.43 19.62 -18.33
N ASP A 228 -0.71 20.84 -18.78
CA ASP A 228 -0.87 21.17 -20.20
C ASP A 228 0.48 21.38 -20.91
#